data_AF-A0A3M1NKX8-F1
#
_entry.id   AF-A0A3M1NKX8-F1
#
_cell.length_a   1.000
_cell.length_b   1.000
_cell.length_c   1.000
_cell.angle_alpha   90.00
_cell.angle_beta   90.00
_cell.angle_gamma   90.00
#
_symmetry.space_group_name_H-M   'P 1'
#
loop_
_entity.id
_entity.type
_entity.pdbx_description
1 polymer ?
#
loop_
_entity_poly.entity_id
_entity_poly.type
_entity_poly.pdbx_seq_one_letter_code
_entity_poly.pdbx_strand_id
1 'polypeptide(L)' 'MSGLLGKKIGMTRIFDETGNVVPVTVVKAGPCYVTQIKTV' A
#
# COMPACT_ATOMS: atom_id res chain seq x y z
N MET A 1 -5.64 -1.70 -15.34
CA MET A 1 -4.96 -1.81 -14.03
C MET A 1 -5.65 -0.86 -13.07
N SER A 2 -6.09 -1.34 -11.90
CA SER A 2 -6.80 -0.52 -10.91
C SER A 2 -5.87 -0.21 -9.74
N GLY A 3 -5.90 1.03 -9.24
CA GLY A 3 -5.07 1.49 -8.11
C GLY A 3 -5.90 1.90 -6.90
N LEU A 4 -5.25 1.99 -5.73
CA LEU A 4 -5.83 2.48 -4.48
C LEU A 4 -5.08 3.71 -3.99
N LEU A 5 -5.78 4.62 -3.31
CA LEU A 5 -5.15 5.71 -2.59
C LEU A 5 -4.68 5.20 -1.21
N GLY A 6 -3.46 5.56 -0.85
CA GLY A 6 -2.89 5.21 0.44
C GLY A 6 -2.09 6.35 1.05
N LYS A 7 -2.01 6.36 2.39
CA LYS A 7 -1.15 7.26 3.16
C LYS A 7 0.11 6.52 3.59
N LYS A 8 1.28 7.10 3.32
CA LYS A 8 2.55 6.62 3.90
C LYS A 8 2.49 6.82 5.41
N ILE A 9 2.55 5.72 6.16
CA ILE A 9 2.55 5.73 7.62
C ILE A 9 3.99 5.78 8.16
N GLY A 10 4.89 5.05 7.52
CA GLY A 10 6.28 4.98 7.95
C GLY A 10 7.01 3.84 7.28
N MET A 11 8.17 3.49 7.84
CA MET A 11 8.99 2.38 7.37
C MET A 11 9.31 1.47 8.55
N THR A 12 9.39 0.17 8.29
CA THR A 12 9.77 -0.85 9.27
C THR A 12 10.57 -1.95 8.55
N ARG A 13 10.92 -3.01 9.27
CA ARG A 13 11.56 -4.21 8.70
C ARG A 13 10.78 -5.45 9.09
N ILE A 14 10.75 -6.42 8.19
CA ILE A 14 10.23 -7.76 8.43
C ILE A 14 11.36 -8.78 8.24
N PHE A 15 11.28 -9.91 8.92
CA PHE A 15 12.17 -11.04 8.70
C PHE A 15 11.48 -12.04 7.77
N ASP A 16 12.18 -12.51 6.75
CA ASP A 16 11.70 -13.61 5.91
C ASP A 16 11.94 -14.98 6.57
N GLU A 17 11.44 -16.05 5.95
CA GLU A 17 11.55 -17.42 6.46
C GLU A 17 13.00 -17.92 6.56
N THR A 18 13.91 -17.30 5.80
CA THR A 18 15.35 -17.63 5.80
C THR A 18 16.15 -16.77 6.78
N GLY A 19 15.49 -15.86 7.50
CA GLY A 19 16.10 -14.97 8.49
C GLY A 19 16.67 -13.66 7.93
N ASN A 20 16.45 -13.33 6.65
CA ASN A 20 16.92 -12.06 6.11
C ASN A 20 16.02 -10.89 6.54
N VAL A 21 16.63 -9.71 6.66
CA VAL A 21 15.92 -8.46 6.97
C VAL A 21 15.45 -7.79 5.68
N VAL A 22 14.13 -7.63 5.53
CA VAL A 22 13.51 -6.92 4.40
C VAL A 22 12.96 -5.57 4.88
N PRO A 23 13.49 -4.44 4.40
CA PRO A 23 12.94 -3.12 4.70
C PRO A 23 11.65 -2.88 3.93
N VAL A 24 10.61 -2.39 4.59
CA VAL A 24 9.27 -2.20 4.01
C VAL A 24 8.69 -0.83 4.38
N THR A 25 7.84 -0.30 3.50
CA THR A 25 7.04 0.91 3.77
C THR A 25 5.62 0.51 4.15
N VAL A 26 5.15 1.00 5.30
CA VAL A 26 3.77 0.79 5.74
C VAL A 26 2.87 1.82 5.07
N VAL A 27 1.93 1.34 4.26
CA VAL A 27 0.92 2.17 3.58
C VAL A 27 -0.46 1.80 4.10
N LYS A 28 -1.18 2.75 4.68
CA LYS A 28 -2.61 2.58 5.00
C LYS A 28 -3.41 2.92 3.75
N ALA A 29 -3.95 1.91 3.08
CA ALA A 29 -4.83 2.07 1.93
C ALA A 29 -6.30 1.99 2.34
N GLY A 30 -7.12 2.89 1.77
CA GLY A 30 -8.58 2.83 1.87
C GLY A 30 -9.23 3.17 3.23
N PRO A 31 -10.58 3.19 3.26
CA PRO A 31 -11.49 2.95 2.12
C PRO A 31 -11.43 4.07 1.07
N CYS A 32 -11.44 3.71 -0.21
CA CYS A 32 -11.42 4.65 -1.35
C CYS A 32 -12.76 4.62 -2.07
N TYR A 33 -13.58 5.65 -1.86
CA TYR A 33 -14.88 5.77 -2.53
C TYR A 33 -14.70 6.31 -3.95
N VAL A 34 -15.40 5.70 -4.91
CA VAL A 34 -15.41 6.18 -6.30
C VAL A 34 -16.27 7.43 -6.39
N THR A 35 -15.69 8.53 -6.84
CA THR A 35 -16.39 9.81 -6.98
C THR A 35 -16.96 10.02 -8.38
N GLN A 36 -16.33 9.44 -9.40
CA GLN A 36 -16.73 9.59 -10.79
C GLN A 36 -16.30 8.38 -11.62
N ILE A 37 -17.18 7.93 -12.51
CA ILE A 37 -16.84 7.00 -13.60
C ILE A 37 -16.91 7.81 -14.89
N LYS A 38 -15.80 7.89 -15.62
CA LYS A 38 -15.74 8.56 -16.93
C LYS A 38 -15.92 7.53 -18.03
N THR A 39 -16.87 7.78 -18.92
CA THR A 39 -17.02 7.09 -20.22
C THR A 39 -16.31 7.88 -21.32
N VAL A 40 -15.91 7.17 -22.39
CA VAL A 40 -15.30 7.75 -23.60
C VAL A 40 -16.28 8.70 -24.29
#